data_AF-A0A2V7FPL2-F1
#
_entry.id   AF-A0A2V7FPL2-F1
#
_cell.length_a   1.000
_cell.length_b   1.000
_cell.length_c   1.000
_cell.angle_alpha   90.00
_cell.angle_beta   90.00
_cell.angle_gamma   90.00
#
_symmetry.space_group_name_H-M   'P 1'
#
loop_
_entity.id
_entity.type
_entity.pdbx_description
1 polymer ?
#
loop_
_entity_poly.entity_id
_entity_poly.type
_entity_poly.pdbx_seq_one_letter_code
_entity_poly.pdbx_strand_id
1 'polypeptide(L)'
;MLARLALVVIVLLVPLRASAETPVADAQALISRYDEDLTAIDRARDLLEDALKRESQVETMIMLSYVSFLWGDVRATTPEDKLAAYARGRELGKRAVELAPRNHDAHLWYAINTGRWGQTKGVLRSLFLLPTLREEIEILLQLDPRSVRAHSLAGNVYTEVPGLFGGDKEKAEEHFKKGLAIDPKFTVLRIDLARLYITTDRYAEARRELQRVIDETAPTFVADWTVKDRPRARQLLESIRAK
;
A
#
# COMPACT_ATOMS: atom_id res chain seq x y z
N MET A 1 -7.64 -54.88 56.92
CA MET A 1 -8.14 -53.91 55.92
C MET A 1 -7.14 -52.78 55.82
N LEU A 2 -6.52 -52.55 54.66
CA LEU A 2 -5.91 -51.29 54.24
C LEU A 2 -5.50 -51.46 52.76
N ALA A 3 -6.36 -51.04 51.85
CA ALA A 3 -6.09 -51.02 50.41
C ALA A 3 -5.40 -49.68 50.07
N ARG A 4 -4.22 -49.73 49.46
CA ARG A 4 -3.52 -48.55 48.93
C ARG A 4 -4.04 -48.25 47.53
N LEU A 5 -4.76 -47.13 47.36
CA LEU A 5 -5.03 -46.57 46.04
C LEU A 5 -3.79 -45.85 45.51
N ALA A 6 -3.30 -46.27 44.36
CA ALA A 6 -2.32 -45.52 43.58
C ALA A 6 -3.07 -44.52 42.68
N LEU A 7 -2.81 -43.23 42.86
CA LEU A 7 -3.34 -42.16 42.04
C LEU A 7 -2.49 -42.05 40.76
N VAL A 8 -3.03 -42.46 39.63
CA VAL A 8 -2.41 -42.25 38.31
C VAL A 8 -2.77 -40.84 37.84
N VAL A 9 -1.79 -39.93 37.86
CA VAL A 9 -1.92 -38.59 37.27
C VAL A 9 -1.62 -38.72 35.77
N ILE A 10 -2.65 -38.65 34.94
CA ILE A 10 -2.50 -38.52 33.49
C ILE A 10 -2.19 -37.05 33.21
N VAL A 11 -0.92 -36.74 32.91
CA VAL A 11 -0.51 -35.44 32.38
C VAL A 11 -0.88 -35.43 30.90
N LEU A 12 -1.99 -34.75 30.56
CA LEU A 12 -2.32 -34.39 29.19
C LEU A 12 -1.29 -33.36 28.70
N LEU A 13 -0.27 -33.83 27.98
CA LEU A 13 0.60 -32.98 27.17
C LEU A 13 -0.24 -32.38 26.04
N VAL A 14 -0.78 -31.19 26.28
CA VAL A 14 -1.24 -30.32 25.19
C VAL A 14 0.02 -29.92 24.42
N PRO A 15 0.17 -30.27 23.13
CA PRO A 15 1.31 -29.81 22.38
C PRO A 15 1.25 -28.28 22.36
N LEU A 16 2.30 -27.62 22.85
CA LEU A 16 2.56 -26.22 22.53
C LEU A 16 2.58 -26.16 21.00
N ARG A 17 1.55 -25.56 20.39
CA ARG A 17 1.69 -25.07 19.02
C ARG A 17 2.84 -24.07 19.08
N ALA A 18 4.03 -24.49 18.64
CA ALA A 18 5.00 -23.54 18.14
C ALA A 18 4.22 -22.61 17.21
N SER A 19 4.34 -21.30 17.41
CA SER A 19 3.74 -20.30 16.54
C SER A 19 4.23 -20.57 15.12
N ALA A 20 3.45 -21.34 14.35
CA ALA A 20 3.76 -21.61 12.96
C ALA A 20 3.63 -20.26 12.26
N GLU A 21 4.76 -19.70 11.84
CA GLU A 21 4.77 -18.49 11.03
C GLU A 21 3.85 -18.73 9.82
N THR A 22 2.90 -17.82 9.61
CA THR A 22 1.97 -17.94 8.50
C THR A 22 2.65 -17.46 7.23
N PRO A 23 2.26 -17.93 6.04
CA PRO A 23 2.79 -17.39 4.79
C PRO A 23 2.66 -15.86 4.68
N VAL A 24 1.63 -15.29 5.30
CA VAL A 24 1.46 -13.83 5.40
C VAL A 24 2.55 -13.18 6.26
N ALA A 25 2.87 -13.74 7.42
CA ALA A 25 3.93 -13.23 8.30
C ALA A 25 5.31 -13.34 7.62
N ASP A 26 5.59 -14.45 6.95
CA ASP A 26 6.83 -14.65 6.20
C ASP A 26 6.96 -13.63 5.05
N ALA A 27 5.89 -13.41 4.30
CA ALA A 27 5.85 -12.40 3.24
C ALA A 27 6.06 -10.98 3.79
N GLN A 28 5.45 -10.65 4.94
CA GLN A 28 5.66 -9.37 5.61
C GLN A 28 7.13 -9.17 6.02
N ALA A 29 7.76 -10.20 6.59
CA ALA A 29 9.17 -10.15 6.95
C ALA A 29 10.04 -9.89 5.71
N LEU A 30 9.79 -10.60 4.60
CA LEU A 30 10.51 -10.40 3.33
C LEU A 30 10.38 -8.97 2.81
N ILE A 31 9.16 -8.43 2.70
CA ILE A 31 8.94 -7.10 2.12
C ILE A 31 9.28 -5.95 3.09
N SER A 32 9.46 -6.20 4.38
CA SER A 32 9.88 -5.14 5.32
C SER A 32 11.30 -4.62 5.05
N ARG A 33 12.13 -5.41 4.37
CA ARG A 33 13.56 -5.14 4.11
C ARG A 33 13.94 -5.35 2.64
N TYR A 34 13.00 -5.15 1.72
CA TYR A 34 13.28 -5.37 0.29
C TYR A 34 14.33 -4.39 -0.26
N ASP A 35 14.65 -3.30 0.45
CA ASP A 35 15.75 -2.40 0.10
C ASP A 35 17.13 -3.05 0.15
N GLU A 36 17.28 -4.12 0.93
CA GLU A 36 18.51 -4.92 0.96
C GLU A 36 18.59 -5.90 -0.20
N ASP A 37 17.44 -6.41 -0.64
CA ASP A 37 17.31 -7.33 -1.78
C ASP A 37 15.93 -7.22 -2.42
N LEU A 38 15.88 -6.62 -3.61
CA LEU A 38 14.64 -6.42 -4.35
C LEU A 38 13.95 -7.75 -4.73
N THR A 39 14.68 -8.86 -4.81
CA THR A 39 14.09 -10.18 -5.10
C THR A 39 13.26 -10.72 -3.93
N ALA A 40 13.34 -10.11 -2.74
CA ALA A 40 12.43 -10.41 -1.63
C ALA A 40 10.95 -10.22 -2.02
N ILE A 41 10.65 -9.27 -2.91
CA ILE A 41 9.29 -9.05 -3.44
C ILE A 41 8.84 -10.25 -4.29
N ASP A 42 9.73 -10.79 -5.12
CA ASP A 42 9.43 -11.98 -5.94
C ASP A 42 9.17 -13.19 -5.05
N ARG A 43 10.04 -13.40 -4.04
CA ARG A 43 9.90 -14.50 -3.07
C ARG A 43 8.61 -14.39 -2.27
N ALA A 44 8.24 -13.19 -1.81
CA ALA A 44 6.99 -12.95 -1.09
C ALA A 44 5.77 -13.25 -1.98
N ARG A 45 5.81 -12.82 -3.24
CA ARG A 45 4.74 -13.10 -4.22
C ARG A 45 4.57 -14.59 -4.43
N ASP A 46 5.66 -15.29 -4.72
CA ASP A 46 5.63 -16.72 -5.05
C ASP A 46 5.16 -17.56 -3.85
N LEU A 47 5.63 -17.22 -2.64
CA LEU A 47 5.17 -17.82 -1.39
C LEU A 47 3.65 -17.68 -1.18
N LEU A 48 3.11 -16.48 -1.39
CA LEU A 48 1.68 -16.21 -1.20
C LEU A 48 0.82 -16.84 -2.30
N GLU A 49 1.29 -16.86 -3.56
CA GLU A 49 0.61 -17.58 -4.64
C GLU A 49 0.54 -19.08 -4.35
N ASP A 50 1.61 -19.67 -3.82
CA ASP A 50 1.62 -21.09 -3.41
C ASP A 50 0.73 -21.36 -2.19
N ALA A 51 0.64 -20.43 -1.24
CA ALA A 51 -0.28 -20.53 -0.12
C ALA A 51 -1.75 -20.48 -0.60
N LEU A 52 -2.07 -19.58 -1.53
CA LEU A 52 -3.43 -19.39 -2.05
C LEU A 52 -3.96 -20.61 -2.83
N LYS A 53 -3.07 -21.42 -3.43
CA LYS A 53 -3.42 -22.70 -4.06
C LYS A 53 -3.90 -23.75 -3.06
N ARG A 54 -3.43 -23.68 -1.81
CA ARG A 54 -3.76 -24.66 -0.76
C ARG A 54 -4.99 -24.23 0.00
N GLU A 55 -5.04 -22.96 0.40
CA GLU A 55 -6.11 -22.39 1.19
C GLU A 55 -6.44 -20.96 0.75
N SER A 56 -7.72 -20.71 0.44
CA SER A 56 -8.21 -19.38 0.05
C SER A 56 -8.52 -18.53 1.29
N GLN A 57 -7.46 -18.08 1.98
CA GLN A 57 -7.58 -17.17 3.13
C GLN A 57 -7.63 -15.70 2.68
N VAL A 58 -8.47 -14.89 3.33
CA VAL A 58 -8.67 -13.47 3.01
C VAL A 58 -7.36 -12.70 3.22
N GLU A 59 -6.64 -12.97 4.31
CA GLU A 59 -5.39 -12.32 4.68
C GLU A 59 -4.30 -12.56 3.62
N THR A 60 -4.25 -13.77 3.05
CA THR A 60 -3.34 -14.09 1.94
C THR A 60 -3.68 -13.30 0.69
N MET A 61 -4.98 -13.14 0.36
CA MET A 61 -5.40 -12.31 -0.78
C MET A 61 -5.06 -10.84 -0.57
N ILE A 62 -5.27 -10.31 0.63
CA ILE A 62 -4.91 -8.92 0.98
C ILE A 62 -3.40 -8.71 0.85
N MET A 63 -2.59 -9.60 1.46
CA MET A 63 -1.14 -9.48 1.41
C MET A 63 -0.61 -9.63 -0.02
N LEU A 64 -1.15 -10.57 -0.80
CA LEU A 64 -0.74 -10.72 -2.20
C LEU A 64 -1.22 -9.57 -3.08
N SER A 65 -2.34 -8.92 -2.75
CA SER A 65 -2.78 -7.67 -3.40
C SER A 65 -1.78 -6.54 -3.16
N TYR A 66 -1.29 -6.41 -1.91
CA TYR A 66 -0.20 -5.48 -1.59
C TYR A 66 1.09 -5.83 -2.34
N VAL A 67 1.55 -7.08 -2.27
CA VAL A 67 2.77 -7.52 -2.94
C VAL A 67 2.67 -7.33 -4.45
N SER A 68 1.50 -7.53 -5.05
CA SER A 68 1.27 -7.25 -6.47
C SER A 68 1.43 -5.76 -6.81
N PHE A 69 0.90 -4.87 -5.97
CA PHE A 69 1.16 -3.42 -6.09
C PHE A 69 2.66 -3.12 -5.99
N LEU A 70 3.35 -3.67 -4.99
CA LEU A 70 4.76 -3.41 -4.74
C LEU A 70 5.64 -3.92 -5.89
N TRP A 71 5.31 -5.09 -6.43
CA TRP A 71 5.97 -5.64 -7.60
C TRP A 71 5.79 -4.74 -8.83
N GLY A 72 4.58 -4.24 -9.08
CA GLY A 72 4.33 -3.27 -10.15
C GLY A 72 5.11 -1.95 -9.98
N ASP A 73 5.31 -1.50 -8.75
CA ASP A 73 6.04 -0.27 -8.45
C ASP A 73 7.56 -0.41 -8.59
N VAL A 74 8.10 -1.58 -8.20
CA VAL A 74 9.55 -1.76 -7.95
C VAL A 74 10.21 -2.72 -8.94
N ARG A 75 9.52 -3.78 -9.36
CA ARG A 75 10.10 -4.88 -10.14
C ARG A 75 9.72 -4.84 -11.63
N ALA A 76 8.54 -4.33 -11.95
CA ALA A 76 8.07 -4.21 -13.32
C ALA A 76 8.98 -3.29 -14.17
N THR A 77 9.39 -3.76 -15.34
CA THR A 77 10.27 -3.01 -16.26
C THR A 77 9.51 -2.39 -17.42
N THR A 78 8.33 -2.91 -17.75
CA THR A 78 7.46 -2.39 -18.81
C THR A 78 6.11 -1.87 -18.28
N PRO A 79 5.42 -0.98 -19.01
CA PRO A 79 4.03 -0.62 -18.70
C PRO A 79 3.10 -1.84 -18.67
N GLU A 80 3.33 -2.83 -19.52
CA GLU A 80 2.55 -4.07 -19.58
C GLU A 80 2.71 -4.88 -18.30
N ASP A 81 3.93 -5.01 -17.79
CA ASP A 81 4.22 -5.68 -16.51
C ASP A 81 3.51 -4.97 -15.34
N LYS A 82 3.56 -3.64 -15.33
CA LYS A 82 2.85 -2.83 -14.33
C LYS A 82 1.36 -3.10 -14.35
N LEU A 83 0.76 -3.08 -15.55
CA LEU A 83 -0.66 -3.33 -15.72
C LEU A 83 -1.06 -4.74 -15.30
N ALA A 84 -0.25 -5.75 -15.61
CA ALA A 84 -0.49 -7.12 -15.19
C ALA A 84 -0.45 -7.24 -13.65
N ALA A 85 0.56 -6.65 -13.01
CA ALA A 85 0.70 -6.66 -11.56
C ALA A 85 -0.46 -5.95 -10.86
N TYR A 86 -0.83 -4.73 -11.30
CA TYR A 86 -1.97 -4.03 -10.71
C TYR A 86 -3.31 -4.71 -11.01
N ALA A 87 -3.46 -5.35 -12.17
CA ALA A 87 -4.66 -6.13 -12.46
C ALA A 87 -4.79 -7.32 -11.52
N ARG A 88 -3.69 -8.05 -11.26
CA ARG A 88 -3.64 -9.14 -10.30
C ARG A 88 -3.98 -8.66 -8.88
N GLY A 89 -3.35 -7.57 -8.44
CA GLY A 89 -3.63 -7.00 -7.13
C GLY A 89 -5.08 -6.53 -6.99
N ARG A 90 -5.65 -5.92 -8.03
CA ARG A 90 -7.05 -5.50 -8.08
C ARG A 90 -8.01 -6.69 -7.98
N GLU A 91 -7.76 -7.77 -8.70
CA GLU A 91 -8.59 -8.99 -8.65
C GLU A 91 -8.61 -9.58 -7.22
N LEU A 92 -7.43 -9.73 -6.62
CA LEU A 92 -7.28 -10.27 -5.27
C LEU A 92 -7.94 -9.38 -4.21
N GLY A 93 -7.71 -8.06 -4.29
CA GLY A 93 -8.33 -7.09 -3.38
C GLY A 93 -9.85 -7.11 -3.48
N LYS A 94 -10.40 -7.17 -4.71
CA LYS A 94 -11.85 -7.26 -4.91
C LYS A 94 -12.44 -8.52 -4.26
N ARG A 95 -11.80 -9.69 -4.46
CA ARG A 95 -12.23 -10.94 -3.83
C ARG A 95 -12.13 -10.88 -2.31
N ALA A 96 -11.09 -10.23 -1.77
CA ALA A 96 -10.96 -10.01 -0.33
C ALA A 96 -12.09 -9.13 0.22
N VAL A 97 -12.50 -8.08 -0.50
CA VAL A 97 -13.66 -7.23 -0.14
C VAL A 97 -14.95 -8.05 -0.13
N GLU A 98 -15.18 -8.89 -1.15
CA GLU A 98 -16.37 -9.75 -1.22
C GLU A 98 -16.47 -10.72 -0.03
N LEU A 99 -15.32 -11.24 0.45
CA LEU A 99 -15.26 -12.18 1.57
C LEU A 99 -15.24 -11.48 2.95
N ALA A 100 -14.71 -10.26 3.03
CA ALA A 100 -14.56 -9.50 4.25
C ALA A 100 -14.91 -8.01 4.03
N PRO A 101 -16.19 -7.66 3.84
CA PRO A 101 -16.64 -6.32 3.41
C PRO A 101 -16.47 -5.21 4.47
N ARG A 102 -15.95 -5.54 5.66
CA ARG A 102 -15.61 -4.57 6.71
C ARG A 102 -14.11 -4.49 6.96
N ASN A 103 -13.29 -5.21 6.18
CA ASN A 103 -11.85 -5.23 6.32
C ASN A 103 -11.25 -4.04 5.56
N HIS A 104 -10.67 -3.09 6.31
CA HIS A 104 -10.06 -1.89 5.75
C HIS A 104 -8.98 -2.20 4.71
N ASP A 105 -8.09 -3.16 4.98
CA ASP A 105 -6.96 -3.44 4.09
C ASP A 105 -7.37 -4.13 2.79
N ALA A 106 -8.46 -4.89 2.79
CA ALA A 106 -9.06 -5.43 1.57
C ALA A 106 -9.51 -4.30 0.63
N HIS A 107 -10.28 -3.35 1.16
CA HIS A 107 -10.70 -2.14 0.43
C HIS A 107 -9.48 -1.33 -0.03
N LEU A 108 -8.48 -1.17 0.85
CA LEU A 108 -7.33 -0.32 0.60
C LEU A 108 -6.52 -0.83 -0.60
N TRP A 109 -6.15 -2.10 -0.60
CA TRP A 109 -5.32 -2.65 -1.66
C TRP A 109 -6.10 -2.88 -2.95
N TYR A 110 -7.42 -3.11 -2.87
CA TYR A 110 -8.29 -3.06 -4.05
C TYR A 110 -8.26 -1.67 -4.71
N ALA A 111 -8.46 -0.62 -3.92
CA ALA A 111 -8.55 0.75 -4.41
C ALA A 111 -7.20 1.28 -4.94
N ILE A 112 -6.10 1.01 -4.23
CA ILE A 112 -4.75 1.40 -4.66
C ILE A 112 -4.39 0.73 -5.98
N ASN A 113 -4.60 -0.59 -6.12
CA ASN A 113 -4.32 -1.30 -7.37
C ASN A 113 -5.22 -0.79 -8.51
N THR A 114 -6.50 -0.53 -8.23
CA THR A 114 -7.43 0.06 -9.22
C THR A 114 -6.95 1.43 -9.70
N GLY A 115 -6.52 2.29 -8.79
CA GLY A 115 -5.98 3.62 -9.09
C GLY A 115 -4.70 3.55 -9.91
N ARG A 116 -3.73 2.71 -9.49
CA ARG A 116 -2.47 2.51 -10.20
C ARG A 116 -2.66 1.94 -11.61
N TRP A 117 -3.57 0.99 -11.77
CA TRP A 117 -3.92 0.45 -13.09
C TRP A 117 -4.49 1.54 -14.00
N GLY A 118 -5.43 2.36 -13.49
CA GLY A 118 -6.03 3.46 -14.23
C GLY A 118 -5.01 4.55 -14.61
N GLN A 119 -4.13 4.92 -13.69
CA GLN A 119 -3.03 5.84 -13.96
C GLN A 119 -2.09 5.31 -15.05
N THR A 120 -1.75 4.02 -15.00
CA THR A 120 -0.84 3.39 -15.97
C THR A 120 -1.47 3.25 -17.36
N LYS A 121 -2.79 3.00 -17.45
CA LYS A 121 -3.53 3.03 -18.72
C LYS A 121 -3.74 4.45 -19.27
N GLY A 122 -3.64 5.45 -18.41
CA GLY A 122 -3.90 6.86 -18.69
C GLY A 122 -5.25 7.30 -18.12
N VAL A 123 -5.23 8.36 -17.31
CA VAL A 123 -6.37 8.82 -16.50
C VAL A 123 -7.67 8.98 -17.31
N LEU A 124 -7.61 9.66 -18.47
CA LEU A 124 -8.79 9.87 -19.32
C LEU A 124 -9.40 8.57 -19.84
N ARG A 125 -8.57 7.59 -20.19
CA ARG A 125 -9.03 6.26 -20.67
C ARG A 125 -9.61 5.41 -19.55
N SER A 126 -9.42 5.82 -18.30
CA SER A 126 -9.82 5.07 -17.11
C SER A 126 -10.84 5.80 -16.23
N LEU A 127 -11.48 6.87 -16.74
CA LEU A 127 -12.51 7.60 -15.99
C LEU A 127 -13.71 6.74 -15.57
N PHE A 128 -13.96 5.63 -16.25
CA PHE A 128 -14.98 4.66 -15.85
C PHE A 128 -14.71 3.98 -14.49
N LEU A 129 -13.45 4.02 -13.99
CA LEU A 129 -13.08 3.52 -12.66
C LEU A 129 -13.34 4.54 -11.54
N LEU A 130 -13.61 5.80 -11.90
CA LEU A 130 -13.74 6.89 -10.92
C LEU A 130 -14.88 6.68 -9.91
N PRO A 131 -16.07 6.18 -10.29
CA PRO A 131 -17.11 5.87 -9.31
C PRO A 131 -16.64 4.86 -8.25
N THR A 132 -16.01 3.77 -8.68
CA THR A 132 -15.44 2.76 -7.77
C THR A 132 -14.39 3.38 -6.86
N LEU A 133 -13.46 4.19 -7.37
CA LEU A 133 -12.44 4.81 -6.52
C LEU A 133 -13.03 5.75 -5.46
N ARG A 134 -14.08 6.51 -5.81
CA ARG A 134 -14.76 7.39 -4.85
C ARG A 134 -15.45 6.62 -3.75
N GLU A 135 -16.19 5.56 -4.11
CA GLU A 135 -16.85 4.67 -3.17
C GLU A 135 -15.85 4.03 -2.21
N GLU A 136 -14.74 3.48 -2.73
CA GLU A 136 -13.70 2.87 -1.91
C GLU A 136 -13.02 3.88 -0.98
N ILE A 137 -12.73 5.09 -1.45
CA ILE A 137 -12.17 6.17 -0.60
C ILE A 137 -13.14 6.51 0.54
N GLU A 138 -14.44 6.61 0.25
CA GLU A 138 -15.46 6.89 1.26
C GLU A 138 -15.50 5.76 2.30
N ILE A 139 -15.59 4.50 1.86
CA ILE A 139 -15.60 3.32 2.74
C ILE A 139 -14.35 3.31 3.62
N LEU A 140 -13.16 3.51 3.03
CA LEU A 140 -11.90 3.51 3.77
C LEU A 140 -11.88 4.55 4.88
N LEU A 141 -12.32 5.78 4.59
CA LEU A 141 -12.34 6.85 5.57
C LEU A 141 -13.49 6.73 6.59
N GLN A 142 -14.54 5.97 6.28
CA GLN A 142 -15.58 5.58 7.25
C GLN A 142 -15.07 4.47 8.19
N LEU A 143 -14.37 3.46 7.66
CA LEU A 143 -13.80 2.36 8.43
C LEU A 143 -12.66 2.83 9.34
N ASP A 144 -11.76 3.67 8.81
CA ASP A 144 -10.69 4.30 9.56
C ASP A 144 -10.41 5.73 9.06
N PRO A 145 -10.95 6.76 9.74
CA PRO A 145 -10.67 8.15 9.43
C PRO A 145 -9.20 8.54 9.60
N ARG A 146 -8.37 7.71 10.25
CA ARG A 146 -6.94 7.93 10.45
C ARG A 146 -6.07 7.14 9.46
N SER A 147 -6.67 6.53 8.45
CA SER A 147 -5.95 5.78 7.43
C SER A 147 -5.07 6.70 6.57
N VAL A 148 -3.77 6.69 6.86
CA VAL A 148 -2.77 7.50 6.16
C VAL A 148 -2.75 7.18 4.66
N ARG A 149 -2.84 5.89 4.29
CA ARG A 149 -2.88 5.44 2.90
C ARG A 149 -4.19 5.79 2.19
N ALA A 150 -5.33 5.78 2.89
CA ALA A 150 -6.59 6.25 2.30
C ALA A 150 -6.56 7.74 2.01
N HIS A 151 -5.96 8.56 2.89
CA HIS A 151 -5.71 9.96 2.61
C HIS A 151 -4.75 10.20 1.44
N SER A 152 -3.66 9.41 1.33
CA SER A 152 -2.79 9.44 0.15
C SER A 152 -3.56 9.09 -1.12
N LEU A 153 -4.38 8.03 -1.11
CA LEU A 153 -5.20 7.63 -2.26
C LEU A 153 -6.17 8.75 -2.67
N ALA A 154 -6.91 9.31 -1.70
CA ALA A 154 -7.85 10.39 -1.94
C ALA A 154 -7.16 11.61 -2.57
N GLY A 155 -6.04 12.04 -2.00
CA GLY A 155 -5.27 13.18 -2.52
C GLY A 155 -4.76 12.93 -3.94
N ASN A 156 -4.29 11.72 -4.24
CA ASN A 156 -3.86 11.37 -5.59
C ASN A 156 -5.03 11.36 -6.59
N VAL A 157 -6.20 10.82 -6.22
CA VAL A 157 -7.39 10.85 -7.09
C VAL A 157 -7.82 12.29 -7.37
N TYR A 158 -7.92 13.14 -6.35
CA TYR A 158 -8.26 14.55 -6.52
C TYR A 158 -7.22 15.34 -7.32
N THR A 159 -5.93 14.95 -7.24
CA THR A 159 -4.86 15.56 -8.02
C THR A 159 -4.94 15.19 -9.49
N GLU A 160 -5.13 13.91 -9.81
CA GLU A 160 -4.95 13.40 -11.18
C GLU A 160 -6.21 13.51 -12.03
N VAL A 161 -7.40 13.46 -11.42
CA VAL A 161 -8.66 13.60 -12.14
C VAL A 161 -8.81 15.05 -12.64
N PRO A 162 -9.24 15.29 -13.89
CA PRO A 162 -9.50 16.64 -14.37
C PRO A 162 -10.64 17.32 -13.59
N GLY A 163 -10.55 18.64 -13.42
CA GLY A 163 -11.56 19.40 -12.65
C GLY A 163 -12.99 19.21 -13.14
N LEU A 164 -13.20 19.11 -14.46
CA LEU A 164 -14.54 18.88 -15.04
C LEU A 164 -15.17 17.53 -14.65
N PHE A 165 -14.34 16.57 -14.23
CA PHE A 165 -14.77 15.26 -13.72
C PHE A 165 -14.72 15.18 -12.19
N GLY A 166 -14.51 16.30 -11.50
CA GLY A 166 -14.48 16.40 -10.03
C GLY A 166 -13.12 16.17 -9.39
N GLY A 167 -12.02 16.44 -10.11
CA GLY A 167 -10.72 16.70 -9.48
C GLY A 167 -10.72 18.06 -8.78
N ASP A 168 -9.93 18.18 -7.71
CA ASP A 168 -9.97 19.33 -6.79
C ASP A 168 -8.61 19.42 -6.08
N LYS A 169 -7.79 20.39 -6.48
CA LYS A 169 -6.39 20.48 -6.03
C LYS A 169 -6.30 20.90 -4.56
N GLU A 170 -7.26 21.69 -4.10
CA GLU A 170 -7.39 22.13 -2.71
C GLU A 170 -7.75 20.95 -1.80
N LYS A 171 -8.73 20.14 -2.19
CA LYS A 171 -9.06 18.89 -1.46
C LYS A 171 -7.91 17.90 -1.47
N ALA A 172 -7.18 17.81 -2.58
CA ALA A 172 -5.99 16.98 -2.64
C ALA A 172 -4.96 17.39 -1.58
N GLU A 173 -4.66 18.68 -1.50
CA GLU A 173 -3.74 19.23 -0.49
C GLU A 173 -4.24 18.95 0.94
N GLU A 174 -5.54 19.12 1.20
CA GLU A 174 -6.14 18.85 2.50
C GLU A 174 -5.94 17.38 2.92
N HIS A 175 -6.22 16.43 2.02
CA HIS A 175 -6.02 15.01 2.31
C HIS A 175 -4.56 14.66 2.56
N PHE A 176 -3.62 15.18 1.75
CA PHE A 176 -2.20 14.95 1.99
C PHE A 176 -1.74 15.51 3.34
N LYS A 177 -2.20 16.71 3.70
CA LYS A 177 -1.90 17.33 5.00
C LYS A 177 -2.50 16.54 6.16
N LYS A 178 -3.73 16.03 6.05
CA LYS A 178 -4.35 15.15 7.06
C LYS A 178 -3.52 13.89 7.28
N GLY A 179 -3.13 13.22 6.19
CA GLY A 179 -2.25 12.05 6.26
C GLY A 179 -0.92 12.35 6.95
N LEU A 180 -0.26 13.47 6.61
CA LEU A 180 0.99 13.91 7.25
C LEU A 180 0.82 14.34 8.70
N ALA A 181 -0.36 14.80 9.10
CA ALA A 181 -0.65 15.10 10.51
C ALA A 181 -0.79 13.81 11.35
N ILE A 182 -1.21 12.71 10.73
CA ILE A 182 -1.32 11.40 11.38
C ILE A 182 0.06 10.70 11.41
N ASP A 183 0.75 10.67 10.27
CA ASP A 183 2.11 10.15 10.16
C ASP A 183 3.02 11.14 9.42
N PRO A 184 3.77 12.00 10.16
CA PRO A 184 4.70 12.96 9.58
C PRO A 184 5.89 12.34 8.83
N LYS A 185 6.14 11.05 9.04
CA LYS A 185 7.28 10.27 8.53
C LYS A 185 6.88 9.33 7.39
N PHE A 186 5.61 9.38 6.94
CA PHE A 186 5.16 8.70 5.73
C PHE A 186 5.59 9.49 4.48
N THR A 187 6.83 9.26 4.06
CA THR A 187 7.54 10.09 3.07
C THR A 187 6.86 10.18 1.71
N VAL A 188 6.13 9.15 1.29
CA VAL A 188 5.37 9.18 0.03
C VAL A 188 4.32 10.30 -0.01
N LEU A 189 3.69 10.67 1.12
CA LEU A 189 2.75 11.78 1.16
C LEU A 189 3.42 13.13 0.88
N ARG A 190 4.69 13.30 1.28
CA ARG A 190 5.45 14.51 0.95
C ARG A 190 5.80 14.56 -0.53
N ILE A 191 6.12 13.40 -1.13
CA ILE A 191 6.30 13.29 -2.59
C ILE A 191 5.01 13.67 -3.32
N ASP A 192 3.87 13.16 -2.87
CA ASP A 192 2.57 13.43 -3.47
C ASP A 192 2.17 14.90 -3.34
N LEU A 193 2.40 15.50 -2.16
CA LEU A 193 2.18 16.92 -1.92
C LEU A 193 3.11 17.80 -2.77
N ALA A 194 4.38 17.42 -2.90
CA ALA A 194 5.32 18.13 -3.76
C ALA A 194 4.89 18.07 -5.23
N ARG A 195 4.45 16.91 -5.72
CA ARG A 195 3.89 16.78 -7.07
C ARG A 195 2.70 17.69 -7.28
N LEU A 196 1.77 17.71 -6.34
CA LEU A 196 0.62 18.61 -6.38
C LEU A 196 1.09 20.06 -6.53
N TYR A 197 2.02 20.50 -5.69
CA TYR A 197 2.60 21.85 -5.75
C TYR A 197 3.28 22.15 -7.08
N ILE A 198 4.01 21.20 -7.67
CA ILE A 198 4.58 21.36 -9.01
C ILE A 198 3.47 21.57 -10.06
N THR A 199 2.38 20.81 -9.99
CA THR A 199 1.26 20.96 -10.94
C THR A 199 0.50 22.28 -10.79
N THR A 200 0.69 22.99 -9.68
CA THR A 200 0.08 24.30 -9.40
C THR A 200 1.12 25.43 -9.38
N ASP A 201 2.31 25.23 -9.98
CA ASP A 201 3.41 26.19 -10.06
C ASP A 201 3.94 26.71 -8.70
N ARG A 202 3.67 25.97 -7.62
CA ARG A 202 4.08 26.25 -6.23
C ARG A 202 5.46 25.64 -5.93
N TYR A 203 6.44 26.00 -6.75
CA TYR A 203 7.76 25.35 -6.75
C TYR A 203 8.54 25.53 -5.44
N ALA A 204 8.35 26.65 -4.73
CA ALA A 204 9.00 26.86 -3.44
C ALA A 204 8.49 25.86 -2.39
N GLU A 205 7.19 25.60 -2.35
CA GLU A 205 6.61 24.60 -1.44
C GLU A 205 7.00 23.18 -1.84
N ALA A 206 7.01 22.87 -3.15
CA ALA A 206 7.48 21.59 -3.65
C ALA A 206 8.91 21.29 -3.18
N ARG A 207 9.83 22.25 -3.32
CA ARG A 207 11.23 22.07 -2.87
C ARG A 207 11.33 21.77 -1.38
N ARG A 208 10.55 22.45 -0.54
CA ARG A 208 10.56 22.20 0.91
C ARG A 208 10.12 20.78 1.24
N GLU A 209 9.04 20.28 0.63
CA GLU A 209 8.57 18.92 0.90
C GLU A 209 9.53 17.86 0.36
N LEU A 210 10.12 18.06 -0.82
CA LEU A 210 11.11 17.14 -1.38
C LEU A 210 12.40 17.10 -0.54
N GLN A 211 12.86 18.25 -0.05
CA GLN A 211 14.03 18.33 0.82
C GLN A 211 13.79 17.58 2.14
N ARG A 212 12.58 17.70 2.72
CA ARG A 212 12.19 16.91 3.90
C ARG A 212 12.23 15.40 3.67
N VAL A 213 11.92 14.93 2.46
CA VAL A 213 12.07 13.50 2.12
C VAL A 213 13.55 13.10 2.07
N ILE A 214 14.42 13.95 1.53
CA ILE A 214 15.86 13.66 1.42
C ILE A 214 16.54 13.65 2.79
N ASP A 215 16.12 14.55 3.67
CA ASP A 215 16.69 14.77 5.01
C ASP A 215 16.08 13.86 6.08
N GLU A 216 15.01 13.12 5.78
CA GLU A 216 14.42 12.16 6.71
C GLU A 216 15.41 11.03 7.03
N THR A 217 15.68 10.80 8.31
CA THR A 217 16.64 9.79 8.78
C THR A 217 15.97 8.60 9.46
N ALA A 218 14.68 8.70 9.78
CA ALA A 218 13.91 7.65 10.44
C ALA A 218 12.48 7.57 9.86
N PRO A 219 12.33 7.24 8.56
CA PRO A 219 11.04 7.14 7.88
C PRO A 219 10.21 5.97 8.42
N THR A 220 8.88 6.05 8.31
CA THR A 220 7.98 4.96 8.75
C THR A 220 8.23 3.66 7.99
N PHE A 221 8.50 3.76 6.69
CA PHE A 221 8.81 2.61 5.83
C PHE A 221 10.18 2.80 5.18
N VAL A 222 11.21 2.25 5.81
CA VAL A 222 12.61 2.38 5.35
C VAL A 222 12.77 1.85 3.93
N ALA A 223 12.18 0.69 3.60
CA ALA A 223 12.32 0.12 2.27
C ALA A 223 11.69 0.98 1.15
N ASP A 224 10.47 1.50 1.39
CA ASP A 224 9.80 2.44 0.47
C ASP A 224 10.63 3.72 0.31
N TRP A 225 11.14 4.28 1.41
CA TRP A 225 11.95 5.49 1.38
C TRP A 225 13.25 5.31 0.59
N THR A 226 14.00 4.23 0.88
CA THR A 226 15.30 3.93 0.27
C THR A 226 15.17 3.70 -1.23
N VAL A 227 14.21 2.85 -1.64
CA VAL A 227 14.11 2.39 -3.03
C VAL A 227 13.29 3.32 -3.90
N LYS A 228 12.26 3.99 -3.35
CA LYS A 228 11.29 4.77 -4.13
C LYS A 228 11.33 6.25 -3.80
N ASP A 229 11.04 6.63 -2.55
CA ASP A 229 10.69 8.02 -2.24
C ASP A 229 11.90 8.95 -2.34
N ARG A 230 13.05 8.57 -1.76
CA ARG A 230 14.25 9.40 -1.78
C ARG A 230 14.85 9.58 -3.18
N PRO A 231 15.00 8.53 -4.01
CA PRO A 231 15.40 8.70 -5.41
C PRO A 231 14.42 9.60 -6.18
N ARG A 232 13.10 9.39 -6.01
CA ARG A 232 12.08 10.21 -6.65
C ARG A 232 12.11 11.66 -6.20
N ALA A 233 12.40 11.93 -4.92
CA ALA A 233 12.54 13.28 -4.41
C ALA A 233 13.65 14.04 -5.13
N ARG A 234 14.81 13.39 -5.30
CA ARG A 234 15.96 13.97 -6.03
C ARG A 234 15.63 14.25 -7.49
N GLN A 235 14.96 13.30 -8.15
CA GLN A 235 14.56 13.47 -9.54
C GLN A 235 13.60 14.66 -9.70
N LEU A 236 12.61 14.79 -8.81
CA LEU A 236 11.67 15.91 -8.84
C LEU A 236 12.36 17.24 -8.57
N LEU A 237 13.30 17.31 -7.62
CA LEU A 237 14.08 18.53 -7.36
C LEU A 237 14.86 18.98 -8.59
N GLU A 238 15.50 18.05 -9.30
CA GLU A 238 16.23 18.38 -10.53
C GLU A 238 15.26 18.87 -11.62
N SER A 239 14.08 18.24 -11.75
CA SER A 239 13.08 18.61 -12.77
C SER A 239 12.56 20.04 -12.63
N ILE A 240 12.62 20.61 -11.42
CA ILE A 240 12.19 21.98 -11.13
C ILE A 240 13.36 22.92 -10.87
N ARG A 241 14.61 22.52 -11.13
CA ARG A 241 15.78 23.32 -10.80
C ARG A 241 15.78 24.72 -11.44
N ALA A 242 15.28 24.82 -12.68
CA ALA A 242 15.22 26.07 -13.45
C ALA A 242 13.89 26.83 -13.30
N LYS A 243 12.99 26.39 -12.42
CA LYS A 243 11.65 26.96 -12.21
C LYS A 243 11.61 27.99 -11.09
#